data_AF-A0A496WNK0-F1
#
_entry.id   AF-A0A496WNK0-F1
#
_cell.length_a   1.000
_cell.length_b   1.000
_cell.length_c   1.000
_cell.angle_alpha   90.00
_cell.angle_beta   90.00
_cell.angle_gamma   90.00
#
_symmetry.space_group_name_H-M   'P 1'
#
loop_
_entity.id
_entity.type
_entity.pdbx_description
1 polymer ?
#
loop_
_entity_poly.entity_id
_entity_poly.type
_entity_poly.pdbx_seq_one_letter_code
_entity_poly.pdbx_strand_id
1 'polypeptide(L)'
;MTDETLSYEVIKETVAGPGHYLGSMQTMKMMRTEFLYPDIANRDSTSVWEEAGSHDIREVARERVREILSAHYPNYINARADSRIRDRFPIHIPAAAMQPGNGRW
;
A
#
# COMPACT_ATOMS: atom_id res chain seq x y z
N MET A 1 -24.54 -5.33 -11.02
CA MET A 1 -24.76 -6.65 -10.41
C MET A 1 -25.04 -7.63 -11.53
N THR A 2 -24.28 -8.72 -11.61
CA THR A 2 -24.51 -9.86 -12.51
C THR A 2 -24.80 -11.11 -11.69
N ASP A 3 -25.34 -12.14 -12.33
CA ASP A 3 -25.57 -13.44 -11.67
C ASP A 3 -24.27 -14.05 -11.14
N GLU A 4 -23.12 -13.81 -11.79
CA GLU A 4 -21.83 -14.26 -11.27
C GLU A 4 -21.45 -13.53 -9.96
N THR A 5 -21.76 -12.24 -9.83
CA THR A 5 -21.48 -11.49 -8.59
C THR A 5 -22.41 -11.88 -7.43
N LEU A 6 -23.50 -12.59 -7.71
CA LEU A 6 -24.41 -13.13 -6.70
C LEU A 6 -23.93 -14.49 -6.14
N SER A 7 -23.07 -15.20 -6.89
CA SER A 7 -22.43 -16.46 -6.48
C SER A 7 -23.38 -17.59 -6.07
N TYR A 8 -24.62 -17.60 -6.59
CA TYR A 8 -25.67 -18.52 -6.16
C TYR A 8 -25.27 -20.00 -6.25
N GLU A 9 -24.73 -20.43 -7.40
CA GLU A 9 -24.32 -21.83 -7.57
C GLU A 9 -23.18 -22.21 -6.63
N VAL A 10 -22.19 -21.32 -6.44
CA VAL A 10 -21.07 -21.56 -5.52
C VAL A 10 -21.55 -21.66 -4.06
N ILE A 11 -22.54 -20.86 -3.66
CA ILE A 11 -23.19 -20.96 -2.34
C ILE A 11 -23.87 -22.32 -2.19
N LYS A 12 -24.67 -22.73 -3.18
CA LYS A 12 -25.39 -24.01 -3.17
C LYS A 12 -24.43 -25.20 -3.08
N GLU A 13 -23.39 -25.22 -3.90
CA GLU A 13 -22.35 -26.26 -3.89
C GLU A 13 -21.60 -26.32 -2.56
N THR A 14 -21.27 -25.16 -1.99
CA THR A 14 -20.53 -25.09 -0.72
C THR A 14 -21.36 -25.66 0.43
N VAL A 15 -22.65 -25.30 0.51
CA VAL A 15 -23.57 -25.80 1.55
C VAL A 15 -23.80 -27.30 1.43
N ALA A 16 -23.93 -27.82 0.21
CA ALA A 16 -24.13 -29.24 -0.03
C ALA A 16 -22.83 -30.08 0.04
N GLY A 17 -21.67 -29.43 0.15
CA GLY A 17 -20.38 -30.08 -0.05
C GLY A 17 -19.32 -29.62 0.96
N PRO A 18 -18.20 -29.00 0.52
CA PRO A 18 -17.02 -28.77 1.37
C PRO A 18 -17.22 -27.94 2.63
N GLY A 19 -18.31 -27.18 2.73
CA GLY A 19 -18.59 -26.30 3.88
C GLY A 19 -17.73 -25.04 3.96
N HIS A 20 -16.86 -24.78 2.97
CA HIS A 20 -16.08 -23.54 2.88
C HIS A 20 -15.79 -23.14 1.43
N TYR A 21 -15.56 -21.85 1.20
CA TYR A 21 -15.35 -21.29 -0.14
C TYR A 21 -13.89 -21.31 -0.61
N LEU A 22 -12.92 -21.60 0.28
CA LEU A 22 -11.48 -21.45 0.00
C LEU A 22 -10.98 -22.23 -1.23
N GLY A 23 -11.55 -23.39 -1.52
CA GLY A 23 -11.16 -24.22 -2.66
C GLY A 23 -11.93 -23.93 -3.96
N SER A 24 -12.89 -23.01 -3.94
CA SER A 24 -13.71 -22.74 -5.13
C SER A 24 -12.91 -21.95 -6.18
N MET A 25 -13.12 -22.28 -7.46
CA MET A 25 -12.50 -21.55 -8.57
C MET A 25 -12.87 -20.06 -8.57
N GLN A 26 -14.09 -19.73 -8.14
CA GLN A 26 -14.56 -18.35 -8.04
C GLN A 26 -13.77 -17.58 -6.98
N THR A 27 -13.59 -18.16 -5.78
CA THR A 27 -12.76 -17.58 -4.71
C THR A 27 -11.34 -17.33 -5.21
N MET A 28 -10.72 -18.33 -5.87
CA MET A 28 -9.36 -18.19 -6.39
C MET A 28 -9.22 -17.08 -7.43
N LYS A 29 -10.21 -16.91 -8.32
CA LYS A 29 -10.24 -15.84 -9.32
C LYS A 29 -10.38 -14.45 -8.68
N MET A 30 -11.18 -14.34 -7.62
CA MET A 30 -11.50 -13.07 -6.97
C MET A 30 -10.54 -12.67 -5.85
N MET A 31 -9.74 -13.62 -5.35
CA MET A 31 -8.92 -13.47 -4.15
C MET A 31 -7.99 -12.25 -4.17
N ARG A 32 -7.58 -11.80 -5.36
CA ARG A 32 -6.66 -10.66 -5.54
C ARG A 32 -7.30 -9.45 -6.22
N THR A 33 -8.59 -9.51 -6.56
CA THR A 33 -9.28 -8.42 -7.28
C THR A 33 -10.33 -7.74 -6.41
N GLU A 34 -11.06 -8.50 -5.60
CA GLU A 34 -12.18 -7.98 -4.81
C GLU A 34 -11.78 -7.57 -3.39
N PHE A 35 -10.54 -7.86 -2.98
CA PHE A 35 -10.03 -7.53 -1.65
C PHE A 35 -8.96 -6.46 -1.73
N LEU A 36 -9.15 -5.39 -0.96
CA LEU A 36 -8.07 -4.45 -0.68
C LEU A 36 -7.10 -5.10 0.32
N TYR A 37 -5.87 -5.37 -0.13
CA TYR A 37 -4.78 -5.70 0.76
C TYR A 37 -4.12 -4.39 1.22
N PRO A 38 -4.15 -4.07 2.52
CA PRO A 38 -3.60 -2.81 3.00
C PRO A 38 -2.07 -2.83 2.91
N ASP A 39 -1.48 -1.71 2.50
CA ASP A 39 -0.02 -1.61 2.33
C ASP A 39 0.76 -1.67 3.66
N ILE A 40 0.16 -1.16 4.75
CA ILE A 40 0.86 -1.01 6.05
C ILE A 40 0.11 -1.58 7.26
N ALA A 41 -1.14 -2.04 7.10
CA ALA A 41 -1.88 -2.61 8.22
C ALA A 41 -1.50 -4.08 8.41
N ASN A 42 -0.98 -4.42 9.59
CA ASN A 42 -0.65 -5.79 9.95
C ASN A 42 -1.94 -6.63 10.05
N ARG A 43 -1.92 -7.82 9.43
CA ARG A 43 -3.03 -8.78 9.40
C ARG A 43 -2.66 -10.14 10.00
N ASP A 44 -1.53 -10.20 10.69
CA ASP A 44 -1.04 -11.40 11.36
C ASP A 44 -1.89 -11.69 12.60
N SER A 45 -1.75 -12.90 13.14
CA SER A 45 -2.33 -13.20 14.44
C SER A 45 -1.65 -12.37 15.53
N THR A 46 -2.36 -12.13 16.64
CA THR A 46 -1.82 -11.37 17.78
C THR A 46 -0.47 -11.91 18.25
N SER A 47 -0.30 -13.23 18.32
CA SER A 47 0.96 -13.86 18.73
C SER A 47 2.13 -13.52 17.80
N VAL A 48 1.91 -13.52 16.48
CA VAL A 48 2.95 -13.20 15.49
C VAL A 48 3.28 -11.72 15.54
N TRP A 49 2.28 -10.86 15.69
CA TRP A 49 2.48 -9.42 15.88
C TRP A 49 3.26 -9.11 17.17
N GLU A 50 2.97 -9.83 18.26
CA GLU A 50 3.69 -9.71 19.53
C GLU A 50 5.16 -10.13 19.39
N GLU A 51 5.42 -11.30 18.79
CA GLU A 51 6.76 -11.80 18.50
C GLU A 51 7.56 -10.87 17.57
N ALA A 52 6.87 -10.18 16.65
CA ALA A 52 7.44 -9.20 15.74
C ALA A 52 7.68 -7.80 16.36
N GLY A 53 7.48 -7.65 17.68
CA GLY A 53 7.80 -6.41 18.40
C GLY A 53 6.60 -5.49 18.66
N SER A 54 5.38 -5.93 18.36
CA SER A 54 4.13 -5.23 18.72
C SER A 54 4.02 -3.79 18.19
N HIS A 55 4.54 -3.53 16.99
CA HIS A 55 4.55 -2.18 16.43
C HIS A 55 3.13 -1.64 16.20
N ASP A 56 2.91 -0.40 16.60
CA ASP A 56 1.69 0.32 16.29
C ASP A 56 1.68 0.84 14.85
N ILE A 57 0.49 1.16 14.33
CA ILE A 57 0.34 1.59 12.92
C ILE A 57 1.09 2.90 12.59
N ARG A 58 1.37 3.74 13.60
CA ARG A 58 2.09 5.00 13.43
C ARG A 58 3.59 4.76 13.31
N GLU A 59 4.12 3.72 13.97
CA GLU A 59 5.49 3.27 13.81
C GLU A 59 5.74 2.78 12.39
N VAL A 60 4.92 1.86 11.91
CA VAL A 60 4.99 1.34 10.53
C VAL A 60 4.81 2.47 9.51
N ALA A 61 3.88 3.41 9.75
CA ALA A 61 3.69 4.56 8.87
C ALA A 61 4.95 5.46 8.82
N ARG A 62 5.63 5.69 9.95
CA ARG A 62 6.87 6.49 9.98
C ARG A 62 7.98 5.82 9.19
N GLU A 63 8.11 4.50 9.29
CA GLU A 63 9.08 3.73 8.49
C GLU A 63 8.77 3.85 7.01
N ARG A 64 7.51 3.64 6.60
CA ARG A 64 7.08 3.76 5.21
C ARG A 64 7.34 5.16 4.64
N VAL A 65 7.11 6.21 5.43
CA VAL A 65 7.42 7.59 5.04
C VAL A 65 8.92 7.77 4.81
N ARG A 66 9.78 7.25 5.69
CA ARG A 66 11.24 7.32 5.50
C ARG A 66 11.71 6.57 4.26
N GLU A 67 11.17 5.39 4.00
CA GLU A 67 11.47 4.64 2.78
C GLU A 67 11.12 5.44 1.51
N ILE A 68 9.90 5.98 1.45
CA ILE A 68 9.45 6.75 0.28
C ILE A 68 10.31 8.00 0.11
N LEU A 69 10.52 8.76 1.18
CA LEU A 69 11.21 10.04 1.09
C LEU A 69 12.74 9.90 0.96
N SER A 70 13.33 8.75 1.30
CA SER A 70 14.76 8.48 1.07
C SER A 70 15.07 8.01 -0.35
N ALA A 71 14.08 7.54 -1.12
CA ALA A 71 14.29 6.95 -2.45
C ALA A 71 13.54 7.64 -3.61
N HIS A 72 12.42 8.32 -3.35
CA HIS A 72 11.55 8.84 -4.41
C HIS A 72 11.83 10.32 -4.75
N TYR A 73 12.73 10.54 -5.73
CA TYR A 73 13.09 11.87 -6.23
C TYR A 73 12.80 12.02 -7.73
N PRO A 74 11.54 12.15 -8.14
CA PRO A 74 11.21 12.32 -9.55
C PRO A 74 11.68 13.67 -10.09
N ASN A 75 12.20 13.67 -11.32
CA ASN A 75 12.66 14.87 -12.01
C ASN A 75 11.70 15.24 -13.17
N TYR A 76 10.49 15.71 -12.83
CA TYR A 76 9.49 16.10 -13.81
C TYR A 76 9.61 17.56 -14.27
N ILE A 77 10.21 18.42 -13.43
CA ILE A 77 10.29 19.86 -13.66
C ILE A 77 11.70 20.18 -14.17
N ASN A 78 11.81 20.76 -15.37
CA ASN A 78 13.11 21.17 -15.87
C ASN A 78 13.74 22.27 -15.00
N ALA A 79 15.07 22.30 -14.93
CA ALA A 79 15.82 23.20 -14.04
C ALA A 79 15.50 24.68 -14.25
N ARG A 80 15.21 25.11 -15.49
CA ARG A 80 14.86 26.50 -15.80
C ARG A 80 13.50 26.89 -15.21
N ALA A 81 12.52 25.99 -15.26
CA ALA A 81 11.21 26.21 -14.67
C ALA A 81 11.30 26.22 -13.13
N ASP A 82 12.03 25.28 -12.53
CA ASP A 82 12.24 25.21 -11.08
C ASP A 82 12.91 26.50 -10.54
N SER A 83 13.96 27.00 -11.20
CA SER A 83 14.61 28.27 -10.85
C SER A 83 13.62 29.45 -10.86
N ARG A 84 12.84 29.61 -11.94
CA ARG A 84 11.85 30.70 -12.05
C ARG A 84 10.77 30.63 -10.96
N ILE A 85 10.38 29.43 -10.54
CA ILE A 85 9.38 29.22 -9.47
C ILE A 85 9.99 29.62 -8.12
N ARG A 86 11.22 29.18 -7.83
CA ARG A 86 11.93 29.50 -6.59
C ARG A 86 12.24 30.98 -6.43
N ASP A 87 12.46 31.70 -7.54
CA ASP A 87 12.65 33.16 -7.51
C ASP A 87 11.35 33.90 -7.12
N ARG A 88 10.18 33.29 -7.37
CA ARG A 88 8.88 33.91 -7.15
C ARG A 88 8.25 33.56 -5.80
N PHE A 89 8.56 32.40 -5.23
CA PHE A 89 7.93 31.87 -4.02
C PHE A 89 8.98 31.50 -2.96
N PRO A 90 8.66 31.65 -1.66
CA PRO A 90 9.58 31.33 -0.57
C PRO A 90 9.73 29.81 -0.38
N ILE A 91 10.41 29.15 -1.31
CA ILE A 91 10.68 27.71 -1.26
C ILE A 91 11.97 27.48 -0.46
N HIS A 92 11.82 27.05 0.79
CA HIS A 92 12.95 26.85 1.71
C HIS A 92 13.68 25.51 1.54
N ILE A 93 13.12 24.56 0.78
CA ILE A 93 13.74 23.25 0.56
C ILE A 93 14.82 23.39 -0.53
N PRO A 94 16.12 23.20 -0.24
CA PRO A 94 17.17 23.32 -1.25
C PRO A 94 17.12 22.16 -2.24
N ALA A 95 17.60 22.38 -3.48
CA ALA A 95 17.65 21.34 -4.51
C ALA A 95 18.49 20.11 -4.09
N ALA A 96 19.53 20.31 -3.28
CA ALA A 96 20.33 19.21 -2.72
C ALA A 96 19.53 18.29 -1.77
N ALA A 97 18.48 18.81 -1.12
CA ALA A 97 17.57 18.01 -0.29
C ALA A 97 16.47 17.32 -1.10
N MET A 98 16.54 17.39 -2.43
CA MET A 98 15.65 16.72 -3.39
C MET A 98 16.42 15.70 -4.24
N GLN A 99 17.49 15.13 -3.68
CA GLN A 99 18.30 14.09 -4.29
C GLN A 99 18.52 12.93 -3.31
N PRO A 100 18.76 11.69 -3.79
CA PRO A 100 19.15 10.57 -2.95
C PRO A 100 20.39 10.88 -2.11
N GLY A 101 20.43 10.35 -0.88
CA GLY A 101 21.60 10.50 0.02
C GLY A 101 21.73 11.88 0.68
N ASN A 102 20.68 12.70 0.69
CA ASN A 102 20.70 14.03 1.31
C ASN A 102 20.76 14.04 2.86
N GLY A 103 20.72 12.87 3.50
CA GLY A 103 20.81 12.72 4.96
C GLY A 103 19.62 13.26 5.76
N ARG A 104 18.55 13.70 5.09
CA ARG A 104 17.33 14.23 5.74
C ARG A 104 16.36 13.13 6.16
N TRP A 105 16.36 12.00 5.43
CA TRP A 105 15.42 10.90 5.58
C TRP A 105 16.14 9.59 5.86
#